data_AF-A0A8C4Y585-F1
#
_entry.id   AF-A0A8C4Y585-F1
#
_cell.length_a   1.000
_cell.length_b   1.000
_cell.length_c   1.000
_cell.angle_alpha   90.00
_cell.angle_beta   90.00
_cell.angle_gamma   90.00
#
_symmetry.space_group_name_H-M   'P 1'
#
loop_
_entity.id
_entity.type
_entity.pdbx_description
1 polymer ?
#
loop_
_entity_poly.entity_id
_entity_poly.type
_entity_poly.pdbx_seq_one_letter_code
_entity_poly.pdbx_strand_id
1 'polypeptide(L)'
;MRDRGAVASLTLVALQGRLDYATGVLKQLLADLIEKNLQNRAHPKLLLRRTESVAEKMLTNWFTFLLHRFLKECAGEPLFLLFCAIKQQMEKGPMDAVTGEARYSLSEDKLIRQQIDYKTLVGWGQGAGGAVGLGDPILPVKVLNCDTITQAKEKLLDAVYRGVPYSQQPPAAIQQPRQPALPCPHAEPRARWGHPALAPRPQPRPAGRSQGGGQQDGVGNLPHPAPGHQGTGCRELRVGRGRGQVCQSDPRRPQGTLQKFLDDLFETLFSTAHRASALPLPIKYMFDFLDEQADRRQISDPDVRHTWKSNCLPLRFWVNVIKNPQFVFDVHKSSITDACLSVVAQTFMDSCSTSPQRLGKDSPSTKLLYAKDLPGYRGWVER
;
A
#
# COMPACT_ATOMS: atom_id res chain seq x y z
N MET A 1 9.37 10.49 -21.65
CA MET A 1 8.26 10.08 -20.76
C MET A 1 7.95 11.13 -19.69
N ARG A 2 8.95 11.64 -18.96
CA ARG A 2 8.79 12.67 -17.92
C ARG A 2 8.18 13.97 -18.48
N ASP A 3 8.69 14.49 -19.59
CA ASP A 3 8.22 15.76 -20.18
C ASP A 3 6.76 15.68 -20.64
N ARG A 4 6.35 14.55 -21.22
CA ARG A 4 4.95 14.32 -21.62
C ARG A 4 4.00 14.39 -20.43
N GLY A 5 4.44 13.91 -19.26
CA GLY A 5 3.66 14.00 -18.02
C GLY A 5 3.61 15.41 -17.45
N ALA A 6 4.72 16.14 -17.52
CA ALA A 6 4.75 17.55 -17.13
C ALA A 6 3.80 18.37 -18.00
N VAL A 7 3.88 18.24 -19.32
CA VAL A 7 2.98 18.93 -20.27
C VAL A 7 1.52 18.58 -19.98
N ALA A 8 1.18 17.29 -19.88
CA ALA A 8 -0.20 16.89 -19.60
C ALA A 8 -0.75 17.47 -18.29
N SER A 9 0.08 17.53 -17.25
CA SER A 9 -0.33 18.03 -15.93
C SER A 9 -0.44 19.54 -15.90
N LEU A 10 0.56 20.25 -16.42
CA LEU A 10 0.53 21.71 -16.51
C LEU A 10 -0.63 22.20 -17.38
N THR A 11 -0.89 21.54 -18.51
CA THR A 11 -2.03 21.89 -19.39
C THR A 11 -3.36 21.71 -18.68
N LEU A 12 -3.58 20.58 -17.98
CA LEU A 12 -4.84 20.36 -17.26
C LEU A 12 -5.04 21.31 -16.08
N VAL A 13 -3.96 21.65 -15.36
CA VAL A 13 -4.00 22.65 -14.28
C VAL A 13 -4.30 24.03 -14.85
N ALA A 14 -3.64 24.44 -15.94
CA ALA A 14 -3.89 25.73 -16.58
C ALA A 14 -5.33 25.85 -17.12
N LEU A 15 -5.93 24.74 -17.54
CA LEU A 15 -7.30 24.68 -18.05
C LEU A 15 -8.33 24.25 -16.99
N GLN A 16 -7.97 24.17 -15.71
CA GLN A 16 -8.88 23.68 -14.65
C GLN A 16 -10.15 24.55 -14.52
N GLY A 17 -10.05 25.86 -14.77
CA GLY A 17 -11.22 26.76 -14.79
C GLY A 17 -12.12 26.62 -16.02
N ARG A 18 -11.69 25.88 -17.05
CA ARG A 18 -12.39 25.69 -18.33
C ARG A 18 -12.37 24.21 -18.74
N LEU A 19 -12.85 23.35 -17.85
CA LEU A 19 -12.85 21.89 -18.08
C LEU A 19 -13.73 21.47 -19.25
N ASP A 20 -14.72 22.27 -19.64
CA ASP A 20 -15.50 22.12 -20.87
C ASP A 20 -14.58 22.14 -22.11
N TYR A 21 -13.73 23.16 -22.23
CA TYR A 21 -12.75 23.29 -23.30
C TYR A 21 -11.68 22.21 -23.22
N ALA A 22 -11.13 21.96 -22.02
CA ALA A 22 -10.13 20.91 -21.81
C ALA A 22 -10.64 19.53 -22.22
N THR A 23 -11.91 19.23 -21.94
CA THR A 23 -12.56 17.99 -22.36
C THR A 23 -12.67 17.91 -23.88
N GLY A 24 -13.04 18.99 -24.56
CA GLY A 24 -13.07 19.05 -26.02
C GLY A 24 -11.71 18.74 -26.65
N VAL A 25 -10.65 19.40 -26.16
CA VAL A 25 -9.27 19.16 -26.61
C VAL A 25 -8.84 17.71 -26.34
N LEU A 26 -9.11 17.19 -25.13
CA LEU A 26 -8.77 15.81 -24.76
C LEU A 26 -9.45 14.80 -25.69
N LYS A 27 -10.75 14.95 -25.99
CA LYS A 27 -11.45 14.05 -26.90
C LYS A 27 -10.82 14.06 -28.30
N GLN A 28 -10.48 15.24 -28.82
CA GLN A 28 -9.84 15.33 -30.13
C GLN A 28 -8.48 14.63 -30.14
N LEU A 29 -7.65 14.89 -29.12
CA LEU A 29 -6.33 14.26 -29.01
C LEU A 29 -6.41 12.73 -28.86
N LEU A 30 -7.43 12.23 -28.14
CA LEU A 30 -7.68 10.79 -28.02
C LEU A 30 -8.19 10.18 -29.33
N ALA A 31 -9.07 10.87 -30.05
CA ALA A 31 -9.55 10.43 -31.36
C ALA A 31 -8.39 10.33 -32.36
N ASP A 32 -7.52 11.34 -32.41
CA ASP A 32 -6.31 11.35 -33.24
C ASP A 32 -5.35 10.23 -32.85
N LEU A 33 -5.21 9.94 -31.55
CA LEU A 33 -4.38 8.85 -31.05
C LEU A 33 -4.92 7.48 -31.50
N ILE A 34 -6.23 7.27 -31.38
CA ILE A 34 -6.91 6.03 -31.80
C ILE A 34 -6.70 5.83 -33.30
N GLU A 35 -6.95 6.87 -34.09
CA GLU A 35 -6.79 6.86 -35.53
C GLU A 35 -5.37 6.47 -35.94
N LYS A 36 -4.37 7.17 -35.39
CA LYS A 36 -2.95 6.90 -35.67
C LYS A 36 -2.53 5.47 -35.28
N ASN A 37 -3.02 4.95 -34.16
CA ASN A 37 -2.69 3.58 -33.73
C ASN A 37 -3.24 2.54 -34.71
N LEU A 38 -4.48 2.73 -35.17
CA LEU A 38 -5.12 1.79 -36.10
C LEU A 38 -4.52 1.88 -37.51
N GLN A 39 -4.17 3.08 -37.97
CA GLN A 39 -3.44 3.28 -39.23
C GLN A 39 -2.06 2.61 -39.22
N ASN A 40 -1.37 2.64 -38.07
CA ASN A 40 -0.10 1.94 -37.87
C ASN A 40 -0.24 0.41 -37.76
N ARG A 41 -1.44 -0.14 -38.03
CA ARG A 41 -1.77 -1.57 -37.91
C ARG A 41 -1.45 -2.15 -36.53
N ALA A 42 -1.44 -1.31 -35.49
CA ALA A 42 -1.30 -1.79 -34.12
C ALA A 42 -2.54 -2.61 -33.75
N HIS A 43 -2.35 -3.69 -33.01
CA HIS A 43 -3.46 -4.52 -32.57
C HIS A 43 -4.42 -3.68 -31.70
N PRO A 44 -5.74 -3.62 -31.98
CA PRO A 44 -6.66 -2.72 -31.29
C PRO A 44 -6.68 -2.87 -29.76
N LYS A 45 -6.54 -4.10 -29.24
CA LYS A 45 -6.43 -4.38 -27.78
C LYS A 45 -5.17 -3.79 -27.11
N LEU A 46 -4.19 -3.27 -27.86
CA LEU A 46 -2.99 -2.63 -27.30
C LEU A 46 -3.14 -1.12 -27.08
N LEU A 47 -4.23 -0.52 -27.58
CA LEU A 47 -4.51 0.90 -27.39
C LEU A 47 -4.60 1.25 -25.89
N LEU A 48 -4.04 2.40 -25.51
CA LEU A 48 -3.99 2.89 -24.14
C LEU A 48 -3.29 1.94 -23.16
N ARG A 49 -2.42 1.03 -23.62
CA ARG A 49 -1.74 0.09 -22.71
C ARG A 49 -0.45 0.64 -22.09
N ARG A 50 0.35 1.44 -22.83
CA ARG A 50 1.73 1.81 -22.42
C ARG A 50 1.95 3.28 -22.04
N THR A 51 0.93 4.14 -22.08
CA THR A 51 1.03 5.58 -21.65
C THR A 51 2.11 6.36 -22.38
N GLU A 52 2.11 6.32 -23.71
CA GLU A 52 3.21 6.88 -24.49
C GLU A 52 2.92 8.30 -24.98
N SER A 53 1.64 8.71 -24.97
CA SER A 53 1.18 10.01 -25.42
C SER A 53 0.87 11.01 -24.29
N VAL A 54 0.83 12.30 -24.65
CA VAL A 54 0.34 13.37 -23.75
C VAL A 54 -1.15 13.19 -23.49
N ALA A 55 -1.94 12.80 -24.50
CA ALA A 55 -3.39 12.58 -24.40
C ALA A 55 -3.74 11.53 -23.32
N GLU A 56 -3.04 10.40 -23.28
CA GLU A 56 -3.23 9.38 -22.25
C GLU A 56 -2.94 9.89 -20.83
N LYS A 57 -1.95 10.78 -20.67
CA LYS A 57 -1.63 11.37 -19.37
C LYS A 57 -2.64 12.45 -18.97
N MET A 58 -3.09 13.24 -19.94
CA MET A 58 -4.18 14.20 -19.75
C MET A 58 -5.47 13.48 -19.34
N LEU A 59 -5.75 12.31 -19.90
CA LEU A 59 -6.90 11.48 -19.53
C LEU A 59 -6.86 11.06 -18.06
N THR A 60 -5.72 10.59 -17.56
CA THR A 60 -5.58 10.26 -16.13
C THR A 60 -5.80 11.49 -15.24
N ASN A 61 -5.26 12.64 -15.63
CA ASN A 61 -5.42 13.89 -14.88
C ASN A 61 -6.88 14.39 -14.91
N TRP A 62 -7.55 14.26 -16.05
CA TRP A 62 -8.97 14.59 -16.22
C TRP A 62 -9.87 13.75 -15.32
N PHE A 63 -9.66 12.42 -15.29
CA PHE A 63 -10.33 11.55 -14.33
C PHE A 63 -10.02 11.94 -12.87
N THR A 64 -8.78 12.33 -12.58
CA THR A 64 -8.39 12.74 -11.22
C THR A 64 -9.20 13.94 -10.72
N PHE A 65 -9.38 14.97 -11.56
CA PHE A 65 -10.21 16.12 -11.17
C PHE A 65 -11.67 15.75 -10.97
N LEU A 66 -12.25 14.99 -11.91
CA LEU A 66 -13.69 14.77 -11.94
C LEU A 66 -14.16 13.63 -11.03
N LEU A 67 -13.29 12.67 -10.71
CA LEU A 67 -13.59 11.57 -9.79
C LEU A 67 -13.20 11.88 -8.34
N HIS A 68 -12.59 13.03 -8.05
CA HIS A 68 -12.26 13.41 -6.67
C HIS A 68 -13.49 13.43 -5.75
N ARG A 69 -14.64 13.91 -6.24
CA ARG A 69 -15.90 13.90 -5.47
C ARG A 69 -16.36 12.47 -5.14
N PHE A 70 -16.36 11.59 -6.14
CA PHE A 70 -16.71 10.18 -5.95
C PHE A 70 -15.74 9.47 -5.00
N LEU A 71 -14.45 9.79 -5.09
CA LEU A 71 -13.44 9.32 -4.16
C LEU A 71 -13.72 9.79 -2.74
N LYS A 72 -14.11 11.05 -2.54
CA LYS A 72 -14.42 11.60 -1.21
C LYS A 72 -15.71 11.02 -0.62
N GLU A 73 -16.74 10.83 -1.43
CA GLU A 73 -18.10 10.50 -0.98
C GLU A 73 -18.38 8.98 -0.94
N CYS A 74 -17.71 8.18 -1.79
CA CYS A 74 -17.99 6.75 -1.94
C CYS A 74 -16.75 5.88 -1.72
N ALA A 75 -15.71 6.05 -2.54
CA ALA A 75 -14.59 5.09 -2.58
C ALA A 75 -13.51 5.31 -1.52
N GLY A 76 -13.48 6.48 -0.87
CA GLY A 76 -12.44 6.87 0.07
C GLY A 76 -12.51 6.12 1.39
N GLU A 77 -13.71 5.95 1.95
CA GLU A 77 -13.92 5.17 3.18
C GLU A 77 -13.43 3.72 3.03
N PRO A 78 -13.88 2.90 2.06
CA PRO A 78 -13.41 1.52 1.93
C PRO A 78 -11.90 1.46 1.60
N LEU A 79 -11.36 2.41 0.84
CA LEU A 79 -9.92 2.47 0.56
C LEU A 79 -9.11 2.72 1.83
N PHE A 80 -9.54 3.66 2.68
CA PHE A 80 -8.88 3.95 3.94
C PHE A 80 -8.99 2.79 4.93
N LEU A 81 -10.17 2.16 5.02
CA LEU A 81 -10.37 0.98 5.87
C LEU A 81 -9.49 -0.18 5.43
N LEU A 82 -9.36 -0.44 4.13
CA LEU A 82 -8.44 -1.45 3.60
C LEU A 82 -6.98 -1.13 3.96
N PHE A 83 -6.55 0.13 3.78
CA PHE A 83 -5.21 0.56 4.16
C PHE A 83 -4.93 0.32 5.66
N CYS A 84 -5.85 0.73 6.53
CA CYS A 84 -5.76 0.51 7.97
C CYS A 84 -5.76 -0.98 8.33
N ALA A 85 -6.61 -1.78 7.69
CA ALA A 85 -6.69 -3.21 7.92
C ALA A 85 -5.37 -3.91 7.54
N ILE A 86 -4.78 -3.56 6.39
CA ILE A 86 -3.46 -4.07 5.97
C ILE A 86 -2.41 -3.69 7.00
N LYS A 87 -2.30 -2.39 7.36
CA LYS A 87 -1.30 -1.90 8.33
C LYS A 87 -1.40 -2.66 9.66
N GLN A 88 -2.60 -2.71 10.24
CA GLN A 88 -2.84 -3.41 11.51
C GLN A 88 -2.55 -4.91 11.41
N GLN A 89 -2.87 -5.54 10.28
CA GLN A 89 -2.61 -6.97 10.08
C GLN A 89 -1.10 -7.27 10.03
N MET A 90 -0.29 -6.38 9.46
CA MET A 90 1.17 -6.53 9.47
C MET A 90 1.73 -6.39 10.89
N GLU A 91 1.24 -5.40 11.64
CA GLU A 91 1.71 -5.08 12.98
C GLU A 91 1.39 -6.12 14.06
N LYS A 92 0.47 -7.05 13.78
CA LYS A 92 0.17 -8.20 14.65
C LYS A 92 1.32 -9.20 14.77
N GLY A 93 2.24 -9.21 13.81
CA GLY A 93 3.37 -10.14 13.77
C GLY A 93 4.72 -9.43 13.69
N PRO A 94 5.83 -10.18 13.81
CA PRO A 94 7.16 -9.62 13.66
C PRO A 94 7.34 -8.95 12.30
N MET A 95 7.98 -7.78 12.31
CA MET A 95 8.40 -7.04 11.13
C MET A 95 9.88 -6.69 11.26
N ASP A 96 10.66 -7.05 10.26
CA ASP A 96 12.09 -6.71 10.23
C ASP A 96 12.26 -5.27 9.75
N ALA A 97 12.86 -4.43 10.61
CA ALA A 97 13.09 -3.02 10.35
C ALA A 97 14.14 -2.75 9.26
N VAL A 98 15.01 -3.71 8.95
CA VAL A 98 16.08 -3.56 7.95
C VAL A 98 15.61 -4.03 6.58
N THR A 99 15.08 -5.25 6.49
CA THR A 99 14.65 -5.84 5.21
C THR A 99 13.24 -5.40 4.78
N GLY A 100 12.43 -4.93 5.74
CA GLY A 100 11.03 -4.59 5.53
C GLY A 100 10.14 -5.82 5.31
N GLU A 101 10.60 -7.02 5.66
CA GLU A 101 9.81 -8.24 5.62
C GLU A 101 8.87 -8.33 6.84
N ALA A 102 7.74 -9.00 6.68
CA ALA A 102 6.79 -9.22 7.76
C ALA A 102 6.24 -10.65 7.78
N ARG A 103 5.91 -11.14 8.97
CA ARG A 103 5.33 -12.48 9.16
C ARG A 103 3.97 -12.65 8.48
N TYR A 104 3.19 -11.58 8.43
CA TYR A 104 1.83 -11.57 7.89
C TYR A 104 1.74 -10.87 6.52
N SER A 105 2.84 -10.77 5.77
CA SER A 105 2.83 -10.17 4.43
C SER A 105 1.86 -10.86 3.46
N LEU A 106 1.17 -10.07 2.63
CA LEU A 106 0.46 -10.58 1.45
C LEU A 106 1.42 -10.86 0.27
N SER A 107 2.57 -10.19 0.25
CA SER A 107 3.61 -10.39 -0.77
C SER A 107 4.54 -11.52 -0.39
N GLU A 108 4.75 -12.46 -1.30
CA GLU A 108 5.68 -13.57 -1.10
C GLU A 108 7.13 -13.10 -0.92
N ASP A 109 7.52 -12.04 -1.64
CA ASP A 109 8.88 -11.47 -1.59
C ASP A 109 9.18 -10.73 -0.29
N LYS A 110 8.13 -10.40 0.48
CA LYS A 110 8.24 -9.70 1.77
C LYS A 110 7.79 -10.56 2.95
N LEU A 111 7.69 -11.87 2.75
CA LEU A 111 7.23 -12.81 3.78
C LEU A 111 8.39 -13.37 4.59
N ILE A 112 8.36 -13.16 5.91
CA ILE A 112 9.31 -13.82 6.82
C ILE A 112 8.99 -15.32 6.87
N ARG A 113 9.93 -16.13 6.36
CA ARG A 113 9.85 -17.59 6.36
C ARG A 113 10.48 -18.24 7.59
N GLN A 114 11.36 -17.51 8.28
CA GLN A 114 11.99 -17.98 9.51
C GLN A 114 10.96 -18.10 10.63
N GLN A 115 11.11 -19.14 11.47
CA GLN A 115 10.37 -19.23 12.72
C GLN A 115 10.96 -18.25 13.73
N ILE A 116 10.15 -17.28 14.16
CA ILE A 116 10.51 -16.28 15.16
C ILE A 116 9.52 -16.44 16.31
N ASP A 117 10.02 -16.72 17.50
CA ASP A 117 9.21 -16.74 18.71
C ASP A 117 9.00 -15.32 19.22
N TYR A 118 7.75 -14.91 19.36
CA TYR A 118 7.40 -13.57 19.84
C TYR A 118 6.23 -13.63 20.81
N LYS A 119 6.15 -12.61 21.67
CA LYS A 119 5.09 -12.42 22.67
C LYS A 119 4.53 -11.02 22.52
N THR A 120 3.21 -10.91 22.58
CA THR A 120 2.53 -9.61 22.66
C THR A 120 2.65 -9.07 24.08
N LEU A 121 3.15 -7.84 24.18
CA LEU A 121 3.21 -7.04 25.39
C LEU A 121 2.17 -5.93 25.30
N VAL A 122 1.61 -5.51 26.43
CA VAL A 122 0.71 -4.36 26.52
C VAL A 122 1.50 -3.20 27.11
N GLY A 123 1.85 -2.25 26.27
CA GLY A 123 2.38 -0.95 26.66
C GLY A 123 1.24 0.01 27.01
N TRP A 124 1.56 1.03 27.79
CA TRP A 124 0.61 2.06 28.21
C TRP A 124 1.14 3.40 27.69
N GLY A 125 0.41 4.05 26.79
CA GLY A 125 0.79 5.35 26.24
C GLY A 125 -0.01 6.47 26.92
N GLN A 126 0.68 7.53 27.36
CA GLN A 126 0.06 8.77 27.79
C GLN A 126 0.34 9.87 26.75
N GLY A 127 -0.71 10.56 26.31
CA GLY A 127 -0.59 11.69 25.40
C GLY A 127 0.21 12.82 26.03
N ALA A 128 1.05 13.46 25.22
CA ALA A 128 1.63 14.76 25.57
C ALA A 128 0.75 15.85 24.92
N GLY A 129 -0.53 15.88 25.27
CA GLY A 129 -1.39 17.02 24.94
C GLY A 129 -0.80 18.27 25.58
N GLY A 130 -0.59 19.33 24.79
CA GLY A 130 -0.12 20.63 25.25
C GLY A 130 -1.14 21.34 26.14
N ALA A 131 -1.36 20.81 27.33
CA ALA A 131 -1.91 21.47 28.50
C ALA A 131 -1.62 20.51 29.65
N VAL A 132 -0.97 21.00 30.70
CA VAL A 132 -0.71 20.24 31.92
C VAL A 132 -2.07 19.95 32.57
N GLY A 133 -2.72 18.88 32.12
CA GLY A 133 -3.99 18.39 32.62
C GLY A 133 -3.81 16.94 33.04
N LEU A 134 -3.85 16.69 34.34
CA LEU A 134 -3.99 15.36 34.93
C LEU A 134 -5.29 14.73 34.41
N GLY A 135 -5.27 14.06 33.26
CA GLY A 135 -6.51 13.51 32.69
C GLY A 135 -6.42 12.76 31.36
N ASP A 136 -5.29 12.78 30.63
CA ASP A 136 -5.22 12.02 29.38
C ASP A 136 -5.36 10.51 29.65
N PRO A 137 -6.34 9.83 29.01
CA PRO A 137 -6.59 8.41 29.25
C PRO A 137 -5.37 7.59 28.82
N ILE A 138 -4.92 6.72 29.72
CA ILE A 138 -3.83 5.80 29.42
C ILE A 138 -4.35 4.76 28.43
N LEU A 139 -3.88 4.81 27.18
CA LEU A 139 -4.32 3.90 26.14
C LEU A 139 -3.48 2.62 26.15
N PRO A 140 -4.09 1.43 26.25
CA PRO A 140 -3.36 0.17 26.12
C PRO A 140 -2.95 -0.02 24.65
N VAL A 141 -1.65 -0.18 24.41
CA VAL A 141 -1.06 -0.38 23.08
C VAL A 141 -0.40 -1.75 23.03
N LYS A 142 -0.79 -2.57 22.06
CA LYS A 142 -0.16 -3.89 21.86
C LYS A 142 1.12 -3.72 21.06
N VAL A 143 2.24 -4.15 21.63
CA VAL A 143 3.56 -4.21 20.99
C VAL A 143 4.11 -5.63 21.09
N LEU A 144 5.13 -5.96 20.31
CA LEU A 144 5.81 -7.25 20.38
C LEU A 144 7.15 -7.10 21.08
N ASN A 145 7.58 -8.14 21.79
CA ASN A 145 8.92 -8.17 22.42
C ASN A 145 10.07 -8.08 21.41
N CYS A 146 9.81 -8.39 20.14
CA CYS A 146 10.77 -8.27 19.04
C CYS A 146 10.63 -6.96 18.25
N ASP A 147 9.71 -6.07 18.61
CA ASP A 147 9.62 -4.76 17.96
C ASP A 147 10.86 -3.92 18.31
N THR A 148 11.40 -3.21 17.32
CA THR A 148 12.39 -2.17 17.59
C THR A 148 11.76 -1.01 18.37
N ILE A 149 12.60 -0.21 19.04
CA ILE A 149 12.14 0.99 19.75
C ILE A 149 11.37 1.95 18.81
N THR A 150 11.78 2.06 17.55
CA THR A 150 11.09 2.88 16.56
C THR A 150 9.70 2.33 16.23
N GLN A 151 9.58 1.03 15.93
CA GLN A 151 8.30 0.39 15.65
C GLN A 151 7.34 0.47 16.86
N ALA A 152 7.86 0.29 18.07
CA ALA A 152 7.06 0.45 19.29
C ALA A 152 6.54 1.89 19.42
N LYS A 153 7.39 2.91 19.18
CA LYS A 153 6.96 4.32 19.18
C LYS A 153 5.91 4.62 18.12
N GLU A 154 6.07 4.09 16.91
CA GLU A 154 5.07 4.25 15.84
C GLU A 154 3.72 3.67 16.25
N LYS A 155 3.68 2.45 16.80
CA LYS A 155 2.44 1.84 17.32
C LYS A 155 1.81 2.66 18.45
N LEU A 156 2.65 3.24 19.32
CA LEU A 156 2.17 4.13 20.39
C LEU A 156 1.60 5.44 19.80
N LEU A 157 2.28 6.04 18.83
CA LEU A 157 1.84 7.28 18.18
C LEU A 157 0.53 7.08 17.44
N ASP A 158 0.38 6.00 16.69
CA ASP A 158 -0.87 5.65 16.00
C ASP A 158 -2.04 5.48 16.98
N ALA A 159 -1.77 5.00 18.20
CA ALA A 159 -2.79 4.84 19.23
C ALA A 159 -3.13 6.17 19.92
N VAL A 160 -2.13 6.94 20.33
CA VAL A 160 -2.28 8.21 21.05
C VAL A 160 -2.87 9.31 20.17
N TYR A 161 -2.39 9.40 18.91
CA TYR A 161 -2.82 10.40 17.94
C TYR A 161 -3.86 9.85 16.96
N ARG A 162 -4.64 8.84 17.38
CA ARG A 162 -5.73 8.30 16.57
C ARG A 162 -6.71 9.42 16.20
N GLY A 163 -6.93 9.63 14.91
CA GLY A 163 -7.80 10.68 14.39
C GLY A 163 -7.08 12.00 14.06
N VAL A 164 -5.79 12.12 14.38
CA VAL A 164 -4.94 13.24 13.97
C VAL A 164 -4.23 12.89 12.64
N PRO A 165 -4.26 13.77 11.62
CA PRO A 165 -3.55 13.56 10.36
C PRO A 165 -2.05 13.30 10.56
N TYR A 166 -1.44 12.40 9.77
CA TYR A 166 -0.06 11.95 10.00
C TYR A 166 0.95 13.11 9.98
N SER A 167 0.81 14.07 9.07
CA SER A 167 1.71 15.22 8.95
C SER A 167 1.71 16.15 10.18
N GLN A 168 0.68 16.07 11.03
CA GLN A 168 0.54 16.86 12.26
C GLN A 168 1.06 16.12 13.50
N GLN A 169 1.43 14.84 13.37
CA GLN A 169 1.93 14.03 14.47
C GLN A 169 3.41 14.32 14.74
N PRO A 170 3.86 14.23 16.01
CA PRO A 170 5.28 14.40 16.32
C PRO A 170 6.11 13.23 15.74
N PRO A 171 7.28 13.51 15.11
CA PRO A 171 8.13 12.46 14.56
C PRO A 171 8.60 11.45 15.62
N ALA A 172 8.59 10.16 15.28
CA ALA A 172 9.06 9.08 16.17
C ALA A 172 10.52 9.24 16.62
N ALA A 173 11.35 9.91 15.81
CA ALA A 173 12.76 10.19 16.10
C ALA A 173 12.97 11.22 17.24
N ILE A 174 11.99 12.07 17.52
CA ILE A 174 12.12 13.18 18.48
C ILE A 174 11.69 12.78 19.90
N GLN A 175 10.98 11.66 20.05
CA GLN A 175 10.47 11.20 21.33
C GLN A 175 11.39 10.16 21.97
N GLN A 176 11.70 10.30 23.26
CA GLN A 176 12.37 9.26 24.04
C GLN A 176 11.34 8.47 24.86
N PRO A 177 11.39 7.12 24.89
CA PRO A 177 10.63 6.36 25.86
C PRO A 177 11.26 6.61 27.24
N ARG A 178 10.57 7.29 28.16
CA ARG A 178 11.00 7.32 29.56
C ARG A 178 10.51 6.05 30.23
N GLN A 179 11.43 5.17 30.62
CA GLN A 179 11.13 4.18 31.65
C GLN A 179 11.07 4.92 33.00
N PRO A 180 10.14 4.59 33.90
CA PRO A 180 10.15 5.17 35.23
C PRO A 180 11.41 4.68 35.94
N ALA A 181 12.19 5.62 36.49
CA ALA A 181 13.33 5.28 37.34
C ALA A 181 12.80 4.54 38.58
N LEU A 182 13.22 3.28 38.75
CA LEU A 182 12.98 2.55 39.99
C LEU A 182 13.72 3.28 41.14
N PRO A 183 13.10 3.51 42.30
CA PRO A 183 13.82 3.98 43.47
C PRO A 183 14.60 2.81 44.10
N CYS A 184 15.93 2.94 44.10
CA CYS A 184 16.90 2.29 45.00
C CYS A 184 17.22 0.77 44.86
N PRO A 185 18.44 0.36 45.27
CA PRO A 185 19.05 -0.92 44.90
C PRO A 185 18.67 -2.02 45.91
N HIS A 186 18.77 -3.29 45.48
CA HIS A 186 18.37 -4.52 46.19
C HIS A 186 16.93 -5.00 45.91
N ALA A 187 16.67 -5.41 44.67
CA ALA A 187 15.75 -6.52 44.38
C ALA A 187 16.08 -7.12 43.00
N GLU A 188 16.18 -8.46 42.92
CA GLU A 188 16.43 -9.22 41.69
C GLU A 188 15.37 -8.96 40.59
N PRO A 189 15.72 -9.08 39.29
CA PRO A 189 14.87 -8.64 38.20
C PRO A 189 13.79 -9.69 37.87
N ARG A 190 12.65 -9.60 38.56
CA ARG A 190 11.40 -10.22 38.08
C ARG A 190 10.58 -9.17 37.33
N ALA A 191 10.39 -9.44 36.04
CA ALA A 191 9.73 -8.58 35.06
C ALA A 191 8.46 -7.89 35.59
N ARG A 192 8.58 -6.58 35.84
CA ARG A 192 7.44 -5.67 35.97
C ARG A 192 7.83 -4.35 35.30
N TRP A 193 7.43 -4.20 34.05
CA TRP A 193 7.62 -2.96 33.31
C TRP A 193 6.66 -1.90 33.83
N GLY A 194 7.19 -0.86 34.48
CA GLY A 194 6.45 0.32 34.90
C GLY A 194 6.19 1.30 33.74
N HIS A 195 5.22 2.19 33.94
CA HIS A 195 4.61 3.13 32.99
C HIS A 195 5.60 3.96 32.14
N PRO A 196 5.59 3.81 30.79
CA PRO A 196 6.39 4.66 29.93
C PRO A 196 5.68 5.97 29.56
N ALA A 197 6.36 7.12 29.72
CA ALA A 197 5.90 8.42 29.27
C ALA A 197 6.75 8.94 28.09
N LEU A 198 6.13 9.60 27.10
CA LEU A 198 6.83 10.20 25.96
C LEU A 198 7.13 11.67 26.28
N ALA A 199 8.41 12.07 26.17
CA ALA A 199 8.84 13.46 26.36
C ALA A 199 9.66 13.95 25.16
N PRO A 200 9.55 15.24 24.79
CA PRO A 200 10.41 15.83 23.77
C PRO A 200 11.88 15.85 24.21
N ARG A 201 12.79 15.64 23.24
CA ARG A 201 14.24 15.67 23.46
C ARG A 201 14.68 17.09 23.89
N PRO A 202 15.43 17.27 25.00
CA PRO A 202 16.00 18.58 25.34
C PRO A 202 17.07 18.98 24.31
N GLN A 203 17.07 20.25 23.88
CA GLN A 203 18.05 20.80 22.93
C GLN A 203 19.47 20.79 23.55
N PRO A 204 20.52 20.42 22.80
CA PRO A 204 21.88 20.55 23.28
C PRO A 204 22.29 22.04 23.34
N ARG A 205 22.70 22.51 24.52
CA ARG A 205 23.38 23.81 24.67
C ARG A 205 24.75 23.76 23.96
N PRO A 206 25.22 24.87 23.35
CA PRO A 206 26.50 24.88 22.65
C PRO A 206 27.65 24.88 23.67
N ALA A 207 28.53 23.87 23.61
CA ALA A 207 29.78 23.85 24.35
C ALA A 207 30.95 23.58 23.40
N GLY A 208 31.85 24.57 23.35
CA GLY A 208 33.30 24.47 23.15
C GLY A 208 33.89 23.48 22.14
N ARG A 209 34.56 24.04 21.12
CA ARG A 209 35.54 23.35 20.26
C ARG A 209 36.54 22.52 21.07
N SER A 210 36.74 21.26 20.69
CA SER A 210 38.06 20.65 20.65
C SER A 210 38.14 19.62 19.51
N GLN A 211 39.28 19.60 18.83
CA GLN A 211 39.62 18.78 17.67
C GLN A 211 39.94 17.33 18.07
N GLY A 212 39.71 16.39 17.16
CA GLY A 212 40.44 15.12 17.15
C GLY A 212 39.70 13.94 16.51
N GLY A 213 40.26 13.46 15.39
CA GLY A 213 40.30 12.03 15.02
C GLY A 213 39.03 11.40 14.46
N GLY A 214 39.05 11.08 13.16
CA GLY A 214 38.03 10.23 12.53
C GLY A 214 38.20 8.75 12.91
N GLN A 215 37.08 8.08 13.19
CA GLN A 215 36.96 6.63 13.17
C GLN A 215 35.54 6.28 12.72
N GLN A 216 35.41 5.44 11.69
CA GLN A 216 34.14 4.86 11.24
C GLN A 216 33.79 3.69 12.17
N ASP A 217 32.68 3.78 12.89
CA ASP A 217 32.14 2.65 13.65
C ASP A 217 31.02 1.96 12.87
N GLY A 218 31.30 0.71 12.47
CA GLY A 218 30.33 -0.21 11.89
C GLY A 218 29.37 -0.75 12.95
N VAL A 219 28.07 -0.75 12.65
CA VAL A 219 27.03 -1.37 13.48
C VAL A 219 26.72 -2.74 12.91
N GLY A 220 27.40 -3.77 13.44
CA GLY A 220 27.06 -5.17 13.19
C GLY A 220 26.30 -5.76 14.37
N ASN A 221 25.10 -6.30 14.13
CA ASN A 221 24.37 -7.10 15.12
C ASN A 221 24.00 -8.46 14.51
N LEU A 222 24.86 -9.44 14.79
CA LEU A 222 24.67 -10.90 14.92
C LEU A 222 26.08 -11.54 14.84
N PRO A 223 26.46 -12.48 15.73
CA PRO A 223 27.83 -13.00 15.74
C PRO A 223 28.09 -13.94 14.56
N HIS A 224 29.12 -13.65 13.77
CA HIS A 224 29.75 -14.62 12.86
C HIS A 224 30.60 -15.63 13.65
N PRO A 225 30.67 -16.91 13.24
CA PRO A 225 31.54 -17.89 13.89
C PRO A 225 32.97 -17.82 13.33
N ALA A 226 33.98 -17.90 14.21
CA ALA A 226 35.40 -18.07 13.86
C ALA A 226 35.79 -19.56 13.75
N PRO A 227 36.87 -19.92 13.03
CA PRO A 227 37.10 -21.28 12.55
C PRO A 227 37.94 -22.17 13.49
N GLY A 228 37.59 -23.46 13.51
CA GLY A 228 38.49 -24.61 13.64
C GLY A 228 38.95 -25.03 15.05
N HIS A 229 38.47 -26.17 15.55
CA HIS A 229 39.30 -27.36 15.81
C HIS A 229 38.44 -28.59 16.21
N GLN A 230 38.62 -29.64 15.39
CA GLN A 230 38.37 -31.10 15.50
C GLN A 230 37.69 -31.72 16.74
N GLY A 231 36.73 -32.62 16.50
CA GLY A 231 36.39 -33.67 17.46
C GLY A 231 35.01 -34.32 17.34
N THR A 232 34.88 -35.28 16.42
CA THR A 232 33.96 -36.44 16.46
C THR A 232 32.44 -36.25 16.48
N GLY A 233 31.82 -36.62 15.36
CA GLY A 233 30.66 -37.53 15.36
C GLY A 233 29.26 -36.91 15.35
N CYS A 234 28.78 -36.43 14.20
CA CYS A 234 27.34 -36.37 13.95
C CYS A 234 27.02 -36.68 12.49
N ARG A 235 26.15 -37.69 12.31
CA ARG A 235 25.61 -38.20 11.05
C ARG A 235 25.11 -37.06 10.15
N GLU A 236 25.63 -37.02 8.93
CA GLU A 236 25.05 -36.29 7.81
C GLU A 236 23.62 -36.78 7.57
N LEU A 237 22.64 -35.88 7.70
CA LEU A 237 21.33 -36.04 7.08
C LEU A 237 21.21 -35.01 5.95
N ARG A 238 21.12 -35.57 4.74
CA ARG A 238 21.05 -34.92 3.44
C ARG A 238 20.07 -33.74 3.44
N VAL A 239 20.57 -32.60 2.96
CA VAL A 239 19.77 -31.45 2.51
C VAL A 239 18.90 -31.89 1.33
N GLY A 240 17.62 -32.12 1.60
CA GLY A 240 16.60 -32.15 0.56
C GLY A 240 16.24 -30.73 0.15
N ARG A 241 16.62 -30.32 -1.06
CA ARG A 241 16.03 -29.16 -1.75
C ARG A 241 14.54 -29.42 -1.97
N GLY A 242 13.71 -29.06 -1.00
CA GLY A 242 12.26 -29.01 -1.13
C GLY A 242 11.81 -27.60 -1.46
N ARG A 243 11.50 -27.34 -2.75
CA ARG A 243 10.65 -26.20 -3.14
C ARG A 243 9.38 -26.26 -2.29
N GLY A 244 9.14 -25.22 -1.49
CA GLY A 244 7.96 -25.14 -0.63
C GLY A 244 6.71 -25.33 -1.47
N GLN A 245 6.06 -26.48 -1.31
CA GLN A 245 4.73 -26.69 -1.84
C GLN A 245 3.82 -25.62 -1.23
N VAL A 246 3.09 -24.92 -2.08
CA VAL A 246 2.05 -23.97 -1.67
C VAL A 246 0.97 -24.76 -0.94
N CYS A 247 1.09 -24.89 0.38
CA CYS A 247 0.01 -25.40 1.21
C CYS A 247 -1.07 -24.31 1.25
N GLN A 248 -2.14 -24.54 0.49
CA GLN A 248 -3.34 -23.68 0.36
C GLN A 248 -4.26 -23.71 1.60
N SER A 249 -3.81 -24.25 2.74
CA SER A 249 -4.67 -24.61 3.87
C SER A 249 -4.22 -24.11 5.25
N ASP A 250 -3.37 -23.09 5.35
CA ASP A 250 -3.08 -22.45 6.66
C ASP A 250 -4.21 -21.45 7.02
N PRO A 251 -5.04 -21.71 8.06
CA PRO A 251 -6.14 -20.83 8.46
C PRO A 251 -5.68 -19.48 9.04
N ARG A 252 -4.37 -19.24 9.17
CA ARG A 252 -3.78 -17.97 9.64
C ARG A 252 -3.25 -17.08 8.51
N ARG A 253 -3.66 -17.30 7.26
CA ARG A 253 -3.28 -16.40 6.16
C ARG A 253 -3.98 -15.04 6.29
N PRO A 254 -3.24 -13.92 6.15
CA PRO A 254 -3.78 -12.56 6.23
C PRO A 254 -4.93 -12.29 5.27
N GLN A 255 -4.93 -12.96 4.11
CA GLN A 255 -5.95 -12.84 3.07
C GLN A 255 -7.37 -12.99 3.63
N GLY A 256 -7.66 -14.02 4.42
CA GLY A 256 -9.00 -14.25 4.94
C GLY A 256 -9.50 -13.14 5.89
N THR A 257 -8.58 -12.48 6.59
CA THR A 257 -8.92 -11.33 7.48
C THR A 257 -9.15 -10.04 6.69
N LEU A 258 -8.51 -9.90 5.53
CA LEU A 258 -8.56 -8.70 4.69
C LEU A 258 -9.63 -8.77 3.60
N GLN A 259 -10.18 -9.96 3.33
CA GLN A 259 -11.11 -10.23 2.23
C GLN A 259 -12.30 -9.27 2.21
N LYS A 260 -12.99 -9.10 3.34
CA LYS A 260 -14.14 -8.18 3.42
C LYS A 260 -13.79 -6.75 2.99
N PHE A 261 -12.64 -6.22 3.41
CA PHE A 261 -12.22 -4.87 3.04
C PHE A 261 -11.87 -4.75 1.55
N LEU A 262 -11.40 -5.85 0.94
CA LEU A 262 -11.16 -5.93 -0.50
C LEU A 262 -12.47 -5.96 -1.27
N ASP A 263 -13.41 -6.79 -0.84
CA ASP A 263 -14.74 -6.92 -1.43
C ASP A 263 -15.47 -5.57 -1.39
N ASP A 264 -15.54 -4.93 -0.21
CA ASP A 264 -16.17 -3.62 -0.01
C ASP A 264 -15.58 -2.54 -0.94
N LEU A 265 -14.25 -2.54 -1.11
CA LEU A 265 -13.58 -1.62 -2.03
C LEU A 265 -13.89 -1.93 -3.49
N PHE A 266 -13.72 -3.19 -3.92
CA PHE A 266 -13.89 -3.57 -5.33
C PHE A 266 -15.34 -3.40 -5.78
N GLU A 267 -16.29 -3.75 -4.92
CA GLU A 267 -17.72 -3.52 -5.17
C GLU A 267 -17.99 -2.02 -5.32
N THR A 268 -17.44 -1.17 -4.46
CA THR A 268 -17.61 0.29 -4.56
C THR A 268 -17.01 0.85 -5.86
N LEU A 269 -15.85 0.34 -6.30
CA LEU A 269 -15.16 0.82 -7.49
C LEU A 269 -15.79 0.36 -8.81
N PHE A 270 -16.38 -0.84 -8.84
CA PHE A 270 -17.05 -1.38 -10.03
C PHE A 270 -18.55 -1.11 -10.07
N SER A 271 -19.17 -0.69 -8.96
CA SER A 271 -20.61 -0.45 -8.93
C SER A 271 -21.03 0.77 -9.76
N THR A 272 -22.16 0.63 -10.45
CA THR A 272 -22.87 1.70 -11.16
C THR A 272 -23.79 2.53 -10.26
N ALA A 273 -24.03 2.05 -9.02
CA ALA A 273 -24.73 2.79 -7.97
C ALA A 273 -24.28 2.33 -6.58
N HIS A 274 -23.61 3.20 -5.83
CA HIS A 274 -23.23 2.92 -4.44
C HIS A 274 -23.96 3.90 -3.51
N ARG A 275 -24.66 3.37 -2.50
CA ARG A 275 -25.42 4.16 -1.50
C ARG A 275 -26.33 5.24 -2.12
N ALA A 276 -27.07 4.89 -3.18
CA ALA A 276 -27.95 5.79 -3.95
C ALA A 276 -27.25 6.95 -4.72
N SER A 277 -25.92 6.97 -4.79
CA SER A 277 -25.19 7.83 -5.73
C SER A 277 -25.23 7.21 -7.12
N ALA A 278 -25.59 8.01 -8.14
CA ALA A 278 -25.50 7.61 -9.53
C ALA A 278 -24.03 7.41 -9.97
N LEU A 279 -23.82 6.61 -11.02
CA LEU A 279 -22.53 6.44 -11.69
C LEU A 279 -21.91 7.82 -11.99
N PRO A 280 -20.63 8.05 -11.68
CA PRO A 280 -19.97 9.31 -12.02
C PRO A 280 -20.11 9.62 -13.52
N LEU A 281 -20.73 10.76 -13.84
CA LEU A 281 -20.92 11.25 -15.21
C LEU A 281 -19.64 11.21 -16.08
N PRO A 282 -18.43 11.52 -15.55
CA PRO A 282 -17.19 11.43 -16.33
C PRO A 282 -16.90 10.01 -16.84
N ILE A 283 -17.23 8.97 -16.06
CA ILE A 283 -17.02 7.58 -16.46
C ILE A 283 -17.96 7.25 -17.62
N LYS A 284 -19.26 7.52 -17.45
CA LYS A 284 -20.25 7.32 -18.52
C LYS A 284 -19.85 8.06 -19.79
N TYR A 285 -19.54 9.35 -19.68
CA TYR A 285 -19.21 10.19 -20.82
C TYR A 285 -17.97 9.69 -21.58
N MET A 286 -16.91 9.29 -20.87
CA MET A 286 -15.69 8.79 -21.52
C MET A 286 -15.91 7.38 -22.11
N PHE A 287 -16.69 6.53 -21.46
CA PHE A 287 -16.99 5.18 -21.96
C PHE A 287 -17.88 5.24 -23.21
N ASP A 288 -18.92 6.10 -23.21
CA ASP A 288 -19.74 6.37 -24.40
C ASP A 288 -18.86 6.89 -25.56
N PHE A 289 -17.92 7.80 -25.28
CA PHE A 289 -16.96 8.27 -26.28
C PHE A 289 -16.11 7.13 -26.86
N LEU A 290 -15.59 6.22 -26.02
CA LEU A 290 -14.80 5.08 -26.50
C LEU A 290 -15.64 4.11 -27.36
N ASP A 291 -16.90 3.91 -26.99
CA ASP A 291 -17.84 3.10 -27.76
C ASP A 291 -18.12 3.75 -29.13
N GLU A 292 -18.39 5.06 -29.17
CA GLU A 292 -18.55 5.81 -30.43
C GLU A 292 -17.28 5.73 -31.31
N GLN A 293 -16.08 5.81 -30.72
CA GLN A 293 -14.83 5.71 -31.48
C GLN A 293 -14.63 4.30 -32.06
N ALA A 294 -15.10 3.26 -31.37
CA ALA A 294 -15.12 1.89 -31.86
C ALA A 294 -16.15 1.70 -32.99
N ASP A 295 -17.35 2.24 -32.83
CA ASP A 295 -18.44 2.19 -33.84
C ASP A 295 -18.02 2.85 -35.16
N ARG A 296 -17.43 4.07 -35.09
CA ARG A 296 -16.94 4.80 -36.26
C ARG A 296 -15.91 4.03 -37.08
N ARG A 297 -15.25 3.03 -36.47
CA ARG A 297 -14.18 2.23 -37.06
C ARG A 297 -14.57 0.77 -37.23
N GLN A 298 -15.87 0.48 -37.11
CA GLN A 298 -16.45 -0.84 -37.31
C GLN A 298 -15.81 -1.92 -36.43
N ILE A 299 -15.40 -1.55 -35.21
CA ILE A 299 -14.87 -2.48 -34.22
C ILE A 299 -16.05 -3.08 -33.45
N SER A 300 -16.49 -4.25 -33.89
CA SER A 300 -17.60 -4.98 -33.26
C SER A 300 -17.18 -5.92 -32.13
N ASP A 301 -15.88 -6.22 -31.97
CA ASP A 301 -15.38 -7.10 -30.91
C ASP A 301 -15.56 -6.43 -29.53
N PRO A 302 -16.44 -6.97 -28.65
CA PRO A 302 -16.69 -6.39 -27.32
C PRO A 302 -15.45 -6.44 -26.42
N ASP A 303 -14.54 -7.40 -26.62
CA ASP A 303 -13.29 -7.47 -25.85
C ASP A 303 -12.39 -6.26 -26.11
N VAL A 304 -12.41 -5.71 -27.33
CA VAL A 304 -11.61 -4.52 -27.66
C VAL A 304 -12.12 -3.33 -26.86
N ARG A 305 -13.44 -3.14 -26.83
CA ARG A 305 -14.09 -2.06 -26.05
C ARG A 305 -13.84 -2.23 -24.57
N HIS A 306 -14.01 -3.44 -24.04
CA HIS A 306 -13.68 -3.77 -22.67
C HIS A 306 -12.21 -3.45 -22.36
N THR A 307 -11.28 -3.84 -23.24
CA THR A 307 -9.85 -3.55 -23.07
C THR A 307 -9.57 -2.05 -23.07
N TRP A 308 -10.21 -1.27 -23.94
CA TRP A 308 -10.05 0.20 -23.97
C TRP A 308 -10.56 0.83 -22.68
N LYS A 309 -11.73 0.43 -22.21
CA LYS A 309 -12.33 0.89 -20.95
C LYS A 309 -11.43 0.54 -19.76
N SER A 310 -10.96 -0.71 -19.68
CA SER A 310 -10.05 -1.17 -18.64
C SER A 310 -8.72 -0.42 -18.65
N ASN A 311 -8.13 -0.25 -19.83
CA ASN A 311 -6.88 0.50 -20.00
C ASN A 311 -7.04 1.99 -19.72
N CYS A 312 -8.22 2.58 -19.89
CA CYS A 312 -8.41 4.03 -19.71
C CYS A 312 -8.61 4.44 -18.25
N LEU A 313 -9.33 3.63 -17.46
CA LEU A 313 -9.77 3.99 -16.12
C LEU A 313 -9.21 3.06 -15.03
N PRO A 314 -9.66 1.80 -14.88
CA PRO A 314 -9.27 0.99 -13.72
C PRO A 314 -7.76 0.71 -13.69
N LEU A 315 -7.15 0.37 -14.82
CA LEU A 315 -5.71 0.05 -14.88
C LEU A 315 -4.78 1.27 -14.76
N ARG A 316 -5.35 2.49 -14.73
CA ARG A 316 -4.60 3.74 -14.66
C ARG A 316 -4.90 4.52 -13.40
N PHE A 317 -6.14 4.96 -13.27
CA PHE A 317 -6.58 5.78 -12.17
C PHE A 317 -6.72 4.94 -10.89
N TRP A 318 -7.54 3.88 -10.93
CA TRP A 318 -7.84 3.10 -9.72
C TRP A 318 -6.63 2.32 -9.20
N VAL A 319 -5.87 1.65 -10.06
CA VAL A 319 -4.61 1.00 -9.66
C VAL A 319 -3.65 2.00 -9.01
N ASN A 320 -3.54 3.22 -9.55
CA ASN A 320 -2.65 4.23 -8.98
C ASN A 320 -3.12 4.70 -7.60
N VAL A 321 -4.43 4.90 -7.42
CA VAL A 321 -5.04 5.30 -6.14
C VAL A 321 -4.90 4.18 -5.09
N ILE A 322 -5.16 2.92 -5.45
CA ILE A 322 -5.01 1.76 -4.57
C ILE A 322 -3.56 1.62 -4.11
N LYS A 323 -2.59 1.74 -5.02
CA LYS A 323 -1.16 1.66 -4.68
C LYS A 323 -0.67 2.86 -3.88
N ASN A 324 -1.31 4.02 -4.02
CA ASN A 324 -0.85 5.28 -3.44
C ASN A 324 -1.95 5.98 -2.63
N PRO A 325 -2.41 5.38 -1.52
CA PRO A 325 -3.41 6.00 -0.66
C PRO A 325 -2.95 7.34 -0.09
N GLN A 326 -1.65 7.60 -0.01
CA GLN A 326 -1.08 8.89 0.42
C GLN A 326 -1.35 10.05 -0.56
N PHE A 327 -1.85 9.77 -1.78
CA PHE A 327 -2.34 10.81 -2.68
C PHE A 327 -3.73 11.33 -2.27
N VAL A 328 -4.44 10.59 -1.44
CA VAL A 328 -5.83 10.87 -1.02
C VAL A 328 -5.89 11.24 0.46
N PHE A 329 -5.09 10.55 1.28
CA PHE A 329 -5.10 10.68 2.73
C PHE A 329 -3.74 11.14 3.25
N ASP A 330 -3.75 11.88 4.36
CA ASP A 330 -2.55 12.21 5.11
C ASP A 330 -2.11 11.02 5.98
N VAL A 331 -1.48 10.05 5.33
CA VAL A 331 -1.03 8.78 5.93
C VAL A 331 0.41 8.47 5.56
N HIS A 332 1.10 7.77 6.45
CA HIS A 332 2.41 7.18 6.14
C HIS A 332 2.27 5.77 5.57
N LYS A 333 2.78 5.57 4.36
CA LYS A 333 2.85 4.26 3.72
C LYS A 333 4.23 3.63 3.96
N SER A 334 4.29 2.60 4.80
CA SER A 334 5.50 1.81 5.03
C SER A 334 5.84 0.90 3.84
N SER A 335 7.08 0.41 3.78
CA SER A 335 7.53 -0.51 2.71
C SER A 335 6.70 -1.80 2.65
N ILE A 336 6.28 -2.34 3.80
CA ILE A 336 5.50 -3.58 3.83
C ILE A 336 4.06 -3.34 3.39
N THR A 337 3.46 -2.21 3.78
CA THR A 337 2.13 -1.81 3.33
C THR A 337 2.11 -1.57 1.82
N ASP A 338 3.15 -0.92 1.26
CA ASP A 338 3.31 -0.74 -0.19
C ASP A 338 3.36 -2.07 -0.95
N ALA A 339 4.11 -3.05 -0.44
CA ALA A 339 4.17 -4.39 -1.01
C ALA A 339 2.80 -5.09 -1.00
N CYS A 340 2.05 -4.98 0.11
CA CYS A 340 0.72 -5.56 0.24
C CYS A 340 -0.30 -4.87 -0.68
N LEU A 341 -0.29 -3.54 -0.77
CA LEU A 341 -1.16 -2.79 -1.70
C LEU A 341 -0.82 -3.10 -3.16
N SER A 342 0.44 -3.40 -3.47
CA SER A 342 0.82 -3.85 -4.81
C SER A 342 0.23 -5.22 -5.16
N VAL A 343 0.13 -6.14 -4.20
CA VAL A 343 -0.57 -7.42 -4.38
C VAL A 343 -2.07 -7.18 -4.62
N VAL A 344 -2.70 -6.31 -3.83
CA VAL A 344 -4.12 -5.95 -4.01
C VAL A 344 -4.37 -5.31 -5.38
N ALA A 345 -3.55 -4.35 -5.77
CA ALA A 345 -3.64 -3.69 -7.06
C ALA A 345 -3.44 -4.68 -8.20
N GLN A 346 -2.56 -5.67 -8.05
CA GLN A 346 -2.39 -6.74 -9.03
C GLN A 346 -3.65 -7.61 -9.16
N THR A 347 -4.30 -7.97 -8.05
CA THR A 347 -5.59 -8.67 -8.07
C THR A 347 -6.67 -7.85 -8.78
N PHE A 348 -6.74 -6.54 -8.52
CA PHE A 348 -7.64 -5.62 -9.21
C PHE A 348 -7.35 -5.53 -10.72
N MET A 349 -6.08 -5.56 -11.13
CA MET A 349 -5.73 -5.59 -12.55
C MET A 349 -6.15 -6.92 -13.21
N ASP A 350 -5.97 -8.04 -12.51
CA ASP A 350 -6.31 -9.37 -13.02
C ASP A 350 -7.83 -9.59 -13.14
N SER A 351 -8.65 -8.86 -12.35
CA SER A 351 -10.11 -8.86 -12.50
C SER A 351 -10.59 -8.09 -13.74
N CYS A 352 -9.82 -7.11 -14.22
CA CYS A 352 -10.11 -6.38 -15.46
C CYS A 352 -9.58 -7.06 -16.74
N SER A 353 -9.02 -8.27 -16.64
CA SER A 353 -8.49 -9.01 -17.79
C SER A 353 -9.53 -9.97 -18.38
N THR A 354 -9.73 -9.91 -19.70
CA THR A 354 -10.53 -10.89 -20.46
C THR A 354 -9.82 -12.23 -20.67
N SER A 355 -8.51 -12.32 -20.39
CA SER A 355 -7.76 -13.56 -20.60
C SER A 355 -8.18 -14.66 -19.60
N PRO A 356 -8.34 -15.92 -20.05
CA PRO A 356 -8.71 -17.02 -19.17
C PRO A 356 -7.62 -17.26 -18.12
N GLN A 357 -8.05 -17.54 -16.89
CA GLN A 357 -7.14 -17.77 -15.78
C GLN A 357 -6.46 -19.13 -15.95
N ARG A 358 -5.16 -19.12 -16.26
CA ARG A 358 -4.31 -20.33 -16.30
C ARG A 358 -3.46 -20.37 -15.05
N LEU A 359 -3.82 -21.23 -14.10
CA LEU A 359 -3.04 -21.48 -12.89
C LEU A 359 -2.14 -22.69 -13.09
N GLY A 360 -0.87 -22.52 -12.76
CA GLY A 360 0.15 -23.55 -12.82
C GLY A 360 1.15 -23.37 -11.68
N LYS A 361 2.11 -24.29 -11.59
CA LYS A 361 3.14 -24.27 -10.53
C LYS A 361 4.02 -23.00 -10.57
N ASP A 362 4.16 -22.39 -11.74
CA ASP A 362 4.94 -21.17 -11.95
C ASP A 362 4.07 -19.89 -11.95
N SER A 363 2.79 -19.99 -11.54
CA SER A 363 1.93 -18.82 -11.42
C SER A 363 2.39 -17.92 -10.28
N PRO A 364 2.40 -16.59 -10.45
CA PRO A 364 2.71 -15.66 -9.39
C PRO A 364 1.86 -15.91 -8.15
N SER A 365 2.45 -15.81 -6.96
CA SER A 365 1.75 -16.09 -5.70
C SER A 365 0.50 -15.25 -5.49
N THR A 366 0.47 -13.99 -5.97
CA THR A 366 -0.74 -13.14 -5.95
C THR A 366 -1.92 -13.79 -6.68
N LYS A 367 -1.68 -14.42 -7.83
CA LYS A 367 -2.72 -15.10 -8.62
C LYS A 367 -3.22 -16.37 -7.95
N LEU A 368 -2.35 -17.06 -7.22
CA LEU A 368 -2.72 -18.23 -6.44
C LEU A 368 -3.51 -17.85 -5.18
N LEU A 369 -3.16 -16.71 -4.57
CA LEU A 369 -3.80 -16.20 -3.35
C LEU A 369 -5.29 -15.91 -3.61
N TYR A 370 -5.60 -15.09 -4.61
CA TYR A 370 -6.98 -14.69 -4.95
C TYR A 370 -7.61 -15.53 -6.07
N ALA A 371 -7.09 -16.75 -6.28
CA ALA A 371 -7.52 -17.59 -7.40
C ALA A 371 -9.02 -17.88 -7.43
N LYS A 372 -9.63 -18.06 -6.25
CA LYS A 372 -11.04 -18.41 -6.06
C LYS A 372 -11.97 -17.20 -6.21
N ASP A 373 -11.47 -16.01 -5.89
CA ASP A 373 -12.27 -14.77 -5.84
C ASP A 373 -12.30 -14.05 -7.21
N LEU A 374 -11.24 -14.24 -8.01
CA LEU A 374 -11.07 -13.59 -9.33
C LEU A 374 -12.26 -13.78 -10.29
N PRO A 375 -12.88 -14.96 -10.44
CA PRO A 375 -14.07 -15.11 -11.27
C PRO A 375 -15.25 -14.25 -10.83
N GLY A 376 -15.45 -14.08 -9.51
CA GLY A 376 -16.50 -13.22 -8.97
C GLY A 376 -16.25 -11.75 -9.32
N TYR A 377 -15.02 -11.27 -9.12
CA TYR A 377 -14.64 -9.91 -9.49
C TYR A 377 -14.74 -9.63 -10.99
N ARG A 378 -14.42 -10.60 -11.85
CA ARG A 378 -14.61 -10.47 -13.30
C ARG A 378 -16.08 -10.27 -13.65
N GLY A 379 -16.98 -11.01 -13.00
CA GLY A 379 -18.42 -10.82 -13.15
C GLY A 379 -18.89 -9.42 -12.73
N TRP A 380 -18.22 -8.77 -11.77
CA TRP A 380 -18.53 -7.38 -11.39
C TRP A 380 -18.03 -6.36 -12.42
N VAL A 381 -16.92 -6.63 -13.11
CA VAL A 381 -16.37 -5.76 -14.16
C VAL A 381 -17.18 -5.86 -15.46
N GLU A 382 -17.67 -7.05 -15.78
CA GLU A 382 -18.47 -7.30 -16.99
C GLU A 382 -19.90 -6.75 -16.90
N ARG A 383 -20.43 -6.63 -15.68
CA ARG A 383 -21.75 -6.07 -15.38
C ARG A 383 -21.75 -4.54 -15.48
#